data_AF-A0A947S1M0-F1
#
_entry.id   AF-A0A947S1M0-F1
#
_cell.length_a   1.000
_cell.length_b   1.000
_cell.length_c   1.000
_cell.angle_alpha   90.00
_cell.angle_beta   90.00
_cell.angle_gamma   90.00
#
_symmetry.space_group_name_H-M   'P 1'
#
loop_
_entity.id
_entity.type
_entity.pdbx_description
1 polymer ?
#
loop_
_entity_poly.entity_id
_entity_poly.type
_entity_poly.pdbx_seq_one_letter_code
_entity_poly.pdbx_strand_id
1 'polypeptide(L)' 'SARLGMTENTDPEKIEKDLMKLFAKERWGKLTNLIIEHGRAVCKARRPMCPECRLKDLCPSSEKSDKEPAER' A
#
# COMPACT_ATOMS: atom_id res chain seq x y z
N SER A 1 0.59 5.67 -4.14
CA SER A 1 1.03 5.38 -2.76
C SER A 1 2.04 4.26 -2.76
N ALA A 2 3.33 4.58 -2.72
CA ALA A 2 4.43 3.59 -2.57
C ALA A 2 4.59 3.07 -1.12
N ARG A 3 3.62 3.34 -0.24
CA ARG A 3 3.70 3.09 1.21
C ARG A 3 3.83 1.60 1.55
N LEU A 4 3.19 0.75 0.77
CA LEU A 4 3.18 -0.70 0.98
C LEU A 4 4.50 -1.38 0.56
N GLY A 5 5.44 -0.67 -0.07
CA GLY A 5 6.73 -1.26 -0.45
C GLY A 5 6.61 -2.41 -1.46
N MET A 6 5.52 -2.49 -2.21
CA MET A 6 5.28 -3.56 -3.20
C MET A 6 6.33 -3.58 -4.33
N THR A 7 7.04 -2.49 -4.52
CA THR A 7 8.15 -2.34 -5.44
C THR A 7 8.99 -1.13 -5.02
N GLU A 8 10.29 -1.21 -5.28
CA GLU A 8 11.25 -0.12 -5.10
C GLU A 8 11.24 0.85 -6.29
N ASN A 9 10.58 0.47 -7.39
CA ASN A 9 10.43 1.32 -8.56
C ASN A 9 9.43 2.44 -8.30
N THR A 10 9.79 3.64 -8.74
CA THR A 10 8.93 4.82 -8.72
C THR A 10 8.21 5.05 -10.05
N ASP A 11 8.68 4.40 -11.12
CA ASP A 11 8.09 4.50 -12.46
C ASP A 11 6.82 3.65 -12.57
N PRO A 12 5.66 4.22 -12.92
CA PRO A 12 4.39 3.49 -12.99
C PRO A 12 4.46 2.26 -13.91
N GLU A 13 5.14 2.36 -15.06
CA GLU A 13 5.31 1.22 -15.97
C GLU A 13 6.14 0.08 -15.36
N LYS A 14 7.17 0.41 -14.56
CA LYS A 14 7.98 -0.60 -13.87
C LYS A 14 7.22 -1.22 -12.70
N ILE A 15 6.47 -0.41 -11.97
CA ILE A 15 5.57 -0.85 -10.89
C ILE A 15 4.56 -1.86 -11.44
N GLU A 16 3.92 -1.55 -12.56
CA GLU A 16 3.02 -2.50 -13.22
C GLU A 16 3.77 -3.77 -13.59
N LYS A 17 4.93 -3.69 -14.27
CA LYS A 17 5.71 -4.88 -14.63
C LYS A 17 6.11 -5.76 -13.44
N ASP A 18 6.46 -5.17 -12.30
CA ASP A 18 6.78 -5.93 -11.09
C ASP A 18 5.52 -6.60 -10.51
N LEU A 19 4.40 -5.87 -10.44
CA LEU A 19 3.13 -6.43 -10.00
C LEU A 19 2.63 -7.54 -10.94
N MET A 20 2.85 -7.39 -12.26
CA MET A 20 2.54 -8.40 -13.26
C MET A 20 3.36 -9.68 -13.08
N LYS A 21 4.60 -9.58 -12.57
CA LYS A 21 5.46 -10.74 -12.24
C LYS A 21 5.08 -11.39 -10.92
N LEU A 22 4.64 -10.59 -9.94
CA LEU A 22 4.28 -11.05 -8.59
C LEU A 22 2.88 -11.68 -8.52
N PHE A 23 1.94 -11.20 -9.35
CA PHE A 23 0.54 -11.60 -9.30
C PHE A 23 0.04 -12.10 -10.66
N ALA A 24 -0.70 -13.21 -10.65
CA ALA A 24 -1.38 -13.74 -11.84
C ALA A 24 -2.37 -12.71 -12.42
N LYS A 25 -2.41 -12.59 -13.75
CA LYS A 25 -3.20 -11.60 -14.50
C LYS A 25 -4.68 -11.58 -14.14
N GLU A 26 -5.25 -12.74 -13.85
CA GLU A 26 -6.65 -12.91 -13.42
C GLU A 26 -6.98 -12.19 -12.11
N ARG A 27 -5.96 -11.93 -11.27
CA ARG A 27 -6.14 -11.29 -9.96
C ARG A 27 -5.93 -9.78 -10.00
N TRP A 28 -5.46 -9.19 -11.10
CA TRP A 28 -5.13 -7.76 -11.13
C TRP A 28 -6.33 -6.87 -10.86
N GLY A 29 -7.49 -7.14 -11.47
CA GLY A 29 -8.70 -6.35 -11.22
C GLY A 29 -9.14 -6.41 -9.75
N LYS A 30 -9.10 -7.60 -9.16
CA LYS A 30 -9.44 -7.80 -7.74
C LYS A 30 -8.42 -7.15 -6.82
N LEU A 31 -7.13 -7.25 -7.14
CA LEU A 31 -6.04 -6.64 -6.39
C LEU A 31 -6.18 -5.12 -6.38
N THR A 32 -6.45 -4.50 -7.52
CA THR A 32 -6.66 -3.05 -7.63
C THR A 32 -7.83 -2.61 -6.74
N ASN A 33 -8.98 -3.30 -6.82
CA ASN A 33 -10.13 -3.00 -5.97
C ASN A 33 -9.78 -3.12 -4.48
N LEU A 34 -9.12 -4.22 -4.09
CA LEU A 34 -8.70 -4.44 -2.71
C LEU A 34 -7.74 -3.35 -2.20
N ILE A 35 -6.78 -2.90 -3.02
CA ILE A 35 -5.85 -1.83 -2.66
C ILE A 35 -6.60 -0.50 -2.50
N ILE A 36 -7.57 -0.21 -3.37
CA ILE A 36 -8.38 1.01 -3.29
C ILE A 36 -9.26 0.98 -2.03
N GLU A 37 -9.97 -0.12 -1.79
CA GLU A 37 -10.80 -0.29 -0.59
C GLU A 37 -9.95 -0.21 0.68
N HIS A 38 -8.80 -0.89 0.70
CA HIS A 38 -7.85 -0.84 1.82
C HIS A 38 -7.30 0.58 2.05
N GLY A 39 -6.97 1.33 1.00
CA GLY A 39 -6.50 2.71 1.11
C GLY A 39 -7.56 3.66 1.66
N ARG A 40 -8.84 3.40 1.37
CA ARG A 40 -9.97 4.21 1.88
C ARG A 40 -10.38 3.81 3.30
N ALA A 41 -10.37 2.52 3.61
CA ALA A 41 -10.80 1.99 4.89
C ALA A 41 -9.69 2.07 5.96
N VAL A 42 -8.47 1.64 5.64
CA VAL A 42 -7.37 1.42 6.59
C VAL A 42 -6.18 2.35 6.33
N CYS A 43 -5.58 2.32 5.14
CA CYS A 43 -4.36 3.08 4.80
C CYS A 43 -4.69 4.52 4.33
N LYS A 44 -5.48 5.24 5.14
CA LYS A 44 -5.94 6.60 4.84
C LYS A 44 -4.78 7.57 4.72
N ALA A 45 -4.88 8.53 3.80
CA ALA A 45 -3.78 9.44 3.46
C ALA A 45 -3.27 10.31 4.61
N ARG A 46 -4.17 10.73 5.52
CA ARG A 46 -3.83 11.60 6.66
C ARG A 46 -3.57 10.84 7.97
N ARG A 47 -4.39 9.81 8.28
CA ARG A 47 -4.29 9.01 9.51
C ARG A 47 -4.52 7.54 9.18
N PRO A 48 -3.48 6.82 8.72
CA PRO A 48 -3.60 5.39 8.44
C PRO A 48 -3.75 4.61 9.75
N MET A 49 -4.62 3.60 9.76
CA MET A 49 -4.78 2.69 10.89
C MET A 49 -3.74 1.57 10.82
N CYS A 50 -2.46 1.95 10.85
CA CYS A 50 -1.31 1.04 10.80
C CYS A 50 -1.32 -0.05 11.89
N PRO A 51 -1.70 0.24 13.15
CA PRO A 51 -1.77 -0.78 14.21
C PRO A 51 -2.78 -1.90 13.92
N GLU A 52 -3.88 -1.58 13.25
CA GLU A 52 -4.96 -2.53 12.89
C GLU A 52 -4.78 -3.10 11.47
N CYS A 53 -3.77 -2.62 10.74
CA CYS A 53 -3.50 -3.05 9.38
C CYS A 53 -2.88 -4.45 9.37
N ARG A 54 -3.53 -5.40 8.69
CA ARG A 54 -2.98 -6.76 8.47
C ARG A 54 -1.68 -6.80 7.67
N LEU A 55 -1.35 -5.71 6.98
CA LEU A 55 -0.10 -5.56 6.24
C LEU A 55 0.97 -4.86 7.08
N LYS A 56 0.74 -4.57 8.36
CA LYS A 56 1.68 -3.87 9.25
C LYS A 56 3.08 -4.48 9.21
N ASP A 57 3.17 -5.80 9.34
CA ASP A 57 4.45 -6.53 9.41
C ASP A 57 5.18 -6.58 8.06
N LEU A 58 4.46 -6.36 6.95
CA LEU A 58 5.00 -6.34 5.59
C LEU A 58 5.19 -4.92 5.05
N CYS A 59 4.68 -3.90 5.75
CA CYS A 59 4.61 -2.54 5.26
C CYS A 59 5.75 -1.71 5.86
N PRO A 60 6.78 -1.33 5.07
CA PRO A 60 7.92 -0.56 5.58
C PRO A 60 7.54 0.86 6.02
N SER A 61 6.36 1.35 5.60
CA SER A 61 5.84 2.64 6.07
C SER A 61 5.09 2.53 7.40
N SER A 62 4.71 1.32 7.82
CA SER A 62 3.94 1.13 9.07
C SER A 62 4.73 1.55 10.30
N GLU A 63 6.02 1.24 10.32
CA GLU A 63 6.95 1.66 11.38
C GLU A 63 7.22 3.17 11.38
N LYS A 64 7.11 3.83 10.21
CA LYS A 64 7.31 5.27 10.07
C LYS A 64 6.06 6.09 10.39
N SER A 65 4.88 5.49 10.26
CA SER A 65 3.58 6.14 10.50
C SER A 65 3.18 6.21 11.98
N ASP A 66 3.97 5.63 12.89
CA ASP A 66 3.81 5.80 14.34
C ASP A 66 4.32 7.18 14.84
N LYS A 67 4.99 7.96 13.97
CA LYS A 67 5.39 9.33 14.30
C LYS A 67 4.27 10.31 13.96
N GLU A 68 3.47 10.60 14.99
CA GLU A 68 2.72 11.84 15.26
C GLU A 68 1.72 12.29 14.17
N PRO A 69 0.42 12.44 14.48
CA PRO A 69 -0.51 13.06 13.54
C PRO A 69 -0.03 14.49 13.27
N ALA A 70 0.30 14.80 12.01
CA ALA A 70 0.56 16.16 11.58
C ALA A 70 -0.70 17.02 11.82
N GLU A 71 -0.71 17.71 12.96
CA GLU A 71 -1.59 18.83 13.23
C GLU A 71 -1.25 19.97 12.27
N ARG A 72 -2.14 20.22 11.30
CA ARG A 72 -2.67 21.55 10.92
C ARG A 72 -3.69 21.44 9.79
#